data_AF-A0A3P7NEU0-F1
#
_entry.id   AF-A0A3P7NEU0-F1
#
_cell.length_a   1.000
_cell.length_b   1.000
_cell.length_c   1.000
_cell.angle_alpha   90.00
_cell.angle_beta   90.00
_cell.angle_gamma   90.00
#
_symmetry.space_group_name_H-M   'P 1'
#
loop_
_entity.id
_entity.type
_entity.pdbx_description
1 polymer ?
#
loop_
_entity_poly.entity_id
_entity_poly.type
_entity_poly.pdbx_seq_one_letter_code
_entity_poly.pdbx_strand_id
1 'polypeptide(L)' 'MRQVMKILDSLTVKVSGFSDPVRVRATEARCDFPRRHDWDLFFMKNKLDESKPGERPDTVYLEKIPIKCKRI' A
#
# COMPACT_ATOMS: atom_id res chain seq x y z
N MET A 1 -10.70 -5.89 -12.34
CA MET A 1 -9.56 -5.03 -12.76
C MET A 1 -9.56 -4.70 -14.25
N ARG A 2 -9.53 -5.68 -15.17
CA ARG A 2 -9.43 -5.41 -16.63
C ARG A 2 -10.53 -4.52 -17.22
N GLN A 3 -11.77 -4.60 -16.73
CA GLN A 3 -12.88 -3.75 -17.20
C GLN A 3 -12.70 -2.28 -16.80
N VAL A 4 -12.20 -2.03 -15.59
CA VAL A 4 -11.90 -0.66 -15.10
C VAL A 4 -10.81 -0.02 -15.95
N MET A 5 -9.77 -0.77 -16.31
CA MET A 5 -8.70 -0.27 -17.19
C MET A 5 -9.23 0.17 -18.55
N LYS A 6 -10.14 -0.61 -19.16
CA LYS A 6 -10.76 -0.24 -20.45
C LYS A 6 -11.57 1.05 -20.37
N ILE A 7 -12.28 1.24 -19.26
CA ILE A 7 -13.06 2.47 -19.01
C ILE A 7 -12.09 3.65 -18.90
N LEU A 8 -11.02 3.51 -18.11
CA LEU A 8 -10.02 4.55 -17.94
C LEU A 8 -9.31 4.90 -19.26
N ASP A 9 -8.96 3.91 -20.08
CA ASP A 9 -8.32 4.12 -21.39
C ASP A 9 -9.22 4.88 -22.40
N SER A 10 -10.54 4.88 -22.16
CA SER A 10 -11.51 5.60 -22.99
C SER A 10 -11.74 7.06 -22.55
N LEU A 11 -11.18 7.47 -21.40
CA LEU A 11 -11.33 8.82 -20.87
C LEU A 11 -10.34 9.80 -21.50
N THR A 12 -10.79 11.04 -21.66
CA THR A 12 -9.97 12.18 -22.06
C THR A 12 -10.05 13.26 -20.98
N VAL A 13 -8.93 13.91 -20.69
CA VAL A 13 -8.81 14.92 -19.63
C VAL A 13 -8.21 16.19 -20.22
N LYS A 14 -8.81 17.33 -19.88
CA LYS A 14 -8.27 18.65 -20.24
C LYS A 14 -7.22 19.05 -19.21
N VAL A 15 -5.96 19.13 -19.65
CA VAL A 15 -4.84 19.53 -18.81
C VAL A 15 -4.49 20.98 -19.12
N SER A 16 -4.33 21.81 -18.09
CA SER A 16 -3.89 23.18 -18.26
C SER A 16 -2.53 23.23 -18.96
N GLY A 17 -2.41 24.02 -20.02
CA GLY A 17 -1.20 24.13 -20.84
C GLY A 17 -1.16 23.25 -22.09
N PHE A 18 -2.14 22.35 -22.27
CA PHE A 18 -2.33 21.63 -23.53
C PHE A 18 -3.52 22.21 -24.31
N SER A 19 -3.31 22.44 -25.61
CA SER A 19 -4.37 22.94 -26.51
C SER A 19 -5.47 21.90 -26.69
N ASP A 20 -5.08 20.62 -26.80
CA ASP A 20 -5.98 19.50 -27.03
C ASP A 20 -6.16 18.63 -25.78
N PRO A 21 -7.35 18.04 -25.58
CA PRO A 21 -7.58 17.09 -24.49
C PRO A 21 -6.70 15.84 -24.64
N VAL A 22 -6.10 15.42 -23.53
CA VAL A 22 -5.13 14.32 -23.50
C VAL A 22 -5.84 13.01 -23.15
N ARG A 23 -5.47 11.90 -23.80
CA ARG A 23 -6.06 10.58 -23.56
C ARG A 23 -5.43 9.91 -22.34
N VAL A 24 -6.27 9.37 -21.46
CA VAL A 24 -5.83 8.61 -20.29
C VAL A 24 -5.33 7.22 -20.71
N ARG A 25 -4.27 6.73 -20.06
CA ARG A 25 -3.76 5.38 -20.20
C ARG A 25 -3.58 4.76 -18.83
N ALA A 26 -4.23 3.63 -18.60
CA ALA A 26 -4.16 2.91 -17.34
C ALA A 26 -3.44 1.57 -17.53
N THR A 27 -2.57 1.23 -16.58
CA THR A 27 -1.90 -0.07 -16.54
C THR A 27 -1.89 -0.58 -15.11
N GLU A 28 -1.73 -1.89 -14.93
CA GLU A 28 -1.61 -2.46 -13.60
C GLU A 28 -0.33 -1.94 -12.95
N ALA A 29 -0.49 -1.23 -11.84
CA ALA A 29 0.64 -0.90 -10.99
C ALA A 29 1.18 -2.21 -10.42
N ARG A 30 2.43 -2.54 -10.76
CA ARG A 30 3.19 -3.53 -10.01
C ARG A 30 3.47 -2.90 -8.66
N CYS A 31 2.61 -3.17 -7.69
CA CYS A 31 2.99 -2.97 -6.31
C CYS A 31 4.07 -4.03 -6.04
N ASP A 32 5.32 -3.60 -5.96
CA ASP A 32 6.41 -4.44 -5.47
C ASP A 32 6.17 -4.64 -3.97
N PHE A 33 5.13 -5.39 -3.63
CA PHE A 33 4.88 -5.80 -2.29
C PHE A 33 5.98 -6.80 -1.92
N PRO A 34 6.79 -6.53 -0.89
CA PRO A 34 7.87 -7.42 -0.51
C PRO A 34 7.30 -8.81 -0.24
N ARG A 35 7.80 -9.80 -0.97
CA ARG A 35 7.45 -11.21 -0.75
C ARG A 35 8.06 -11.64 0.58
N ARG A 36 7.61 -12.78 1.12
CA ARG A 36 8.17 -13.31 2.37
C ARG A 36 9.71 -13.42 2.32
N HIS A 37 10.26 -13.84 1.18
CA HIS A 37 11.71 -13.88 0.97
C HIS A 37 12.39 -12.50 1.07
N ASP A 38 11.77 -11.46 0.53
CA ASP A 38 12.31 -10.09 0.57
C ASP A 38 12.34 -9.58 2.03
N TRP A 39 11.35 -9.97 2.84
CA TRP A 39 11.34 -9.74 4.29
C TRP A 39 12.41 -10.55 5.02
N ASP A 40 12.53 -11.85 4.76
CA ASP A 40 13.52 -12.71 5.41
C ASP A 40 14.95 -12.19 5.18
N LEU A 41 15.26 -11.75 3.94
CA LEU A 41 16.53 -11.09 3.60
C LEU A 41 16.74 -9.78 4.36
N PHE A 42 15.70 -8.97 4.52
CA PHE A 42 15.77 -7.72 5.28
C PHE A 42 16.11 -7.98 6.76
N PHE A 43 15.45 -8.94 7.41
CA PHE A 43 15.74 -9.31 8.80
C PHE A 43 17.14 -9.89 8.96
N MET A 44 17.57 -10.79 8.06
CA MET A 44 18.92 -11.34 8.06
C MET A 44 20.00 -10.26 7.90
N LYS A 45 19.84 -9.36 6.93
CA LYS A 45 20.82 -8.29 6.65
C LYS A 45 20.98 -7.33 7.82
N ASN A 46 19.87 -6.94 8.46
CA ASN A 46 19.86 -5.96 9.54
C ASN A 46 20.00 -6.58 10.94
N LYS A 47 20.10 -7.92 11.04
CA LYS A 47 20.16 -8.67 12.31
C LYS A 47 19.00 -8.34 13.26
N LEU A 48 17.82 -8.11 12.68
CA LEU A 48 16.59 -7.82 13.43
C LEU A 48 15.90 -9.15 13.77
N ASP A 49 15.20 -9.18 14.89
CA ASP A 49 14.50 -10.38 15.37
C ASP A 49 13.01 -10.21 15.18
N GLU A 50 12.39 -11.07 14.35
CA GLU A 50 10.96 -11.03 14.05
C GLU A 50 10.10 -11.20 15.31
N SER A 51 10.61 -11.90 16.32
CA SER A 51 9.89 -12.17 17.57
C SER A 51 9.97 -11.02 18.58
N LYS A 52 10.77 -9.97 18.32
CA LYS A 52 10.88 -8.81 19.20
C LYS A 52 9.85 -7.73 18.81
N PRO A 53 8.99 -7.31 19.76
CA PRO A 53 8.06 -6.21 19.53
C PRO A 53 8.81 -4.92 19.13
N GLY A 54 8.37 -4.27 18.06
CA GLY A 54 8.87 -2.96 17.62
C GLY A 54 9.92 -2.99 16.51
N GLU A 55 10.49 -4.16 16.20
CA GLU A 55 11.48 -4.31 15.11
C GLU A 55 10.81 -4.44 13.73
N ARG A 56 9.55 -4.89 13.68
CA ARG A 56 8.79 -4.93 12.42
C ARG A 56 8.07 -3.59 12.20
N PRO A 57 8.12 -3.01 10.98
CA PRO A 57 7.42 -1.77 10.65
C PRO A 57 5.90 -1.84 10.84
N ASP A 58 5.32 -3.04 10.79
CA ASP A 58 3.90 -3.33 11.01
C ASP A 58 3.55 -3.62 12.49
N THR A 59 4.50 -3.50 13.43
CA THR A 59 4.21 -3.65 14.85
C THR A 59 3.44 -2.44 15.35
N VAL A 60 2.14 -2.61 15.63
CA VAL A 60 1.33 -1.56 16.25
C VAL A 60 1.39 -1.69 17.76
N TYR A 61 1.99 -0.71 18.43
CA TYR A 61 1.92 -0.60 19.88
C TYR A 61 0.58 0.02 20.28
N LEU A 62 -0.28 -0.79 20.91
CA LEU A 62 -1.55 -0.36 21.43
C LEU A 62 -1.45 -0.15 22.95
N GLU A 63 -1.56 1.09 23.39
CA GLU A 63 -1.60 1.46 24.81
C GLU A 63 -2.88 2.24 25.11
N LYS A 64 -3.29 2.26 26.39
CA LYS A 64 -4.41 3.08 26.89
C LYS A 64 -5.75 2.76 26.22
N ILE A 65 -5.90 1.55 25.72
CA ILE A 65 -7.20 1.05 25.25
C ILE A 65 -8.12 0.99 26.49
N PRO A 66 -9.30 1.65 26.47
CA PRO A 66 -10.22 1.59 27.60
C PRO A 66 -10.80 0.16 27.74
N ILE A 67 -10.18 -0.65 28.60
CA ILE A 67 -10.60 -2.04 28.87
C ILE A 67 -11.71 -2.07 29.93
N LYS A 68 -12.82 -1.36 29.72
CA LYS A 68 -14.04 -1.53 30.54
C LYS A 68 -15.28 -1.37 29.67
N CYS A 69 -15.86 -2.49 29.26
CA CYS A 69 -17.30 -2.53 28.97
C CYS A 69 -18.02 -2.18 30.27
N LYS A 70 -18.60 -0.98 30.36
CA LYS A 70 -19.63 -0.71 31.36
C LYS A 70 -20.73 -1.75 31.13
N ARG A 71 -20.87 -2.69 32.06
CA ARG A 71 -22.04 -3.55 32.17
C ARG A 71 -23.21 -2.59 32.47
N ILE A 72 -24.03 -2.34 31.46
CA ILE A 72 -25.37 -1.75 31.60
C ILE A 72 -26.27 -2.85 32.13
#